data_AF-A0A7J8VVZ6-F1
#
_entry.id   AF-A0A7J8VVZ6-F1
#
_cell.length_a   1.000
_cell.length_b   1.000
_cell.length_c   1.000
_cell.angle_alpha   90.00
_cell.angle_beta   90.00
_cell.angle_gamma   90.00
#
_symmetry.space_group_name_H-M   'P 1'
#
loop_
_entity.id
_entity.type
_entity.pdbx_description
1 polymer ?
#
loop_
_entity_poly.entity_id
_entity_poly.type
_entity_poly.pdbx_seq_one_letter_code
_entity_poly.pdbx_strand_id
1 'polypeptide(L)'
;MMILVCISTLTFVDCADTVRGLGVMHGLGILSASHDGSIMLWAQSGEVLMVMVGHTSIVYSVDAHVSGLIVSGSEDRFAKI
;
A
#
# COMPACT_ATOMS: atom_id res chain seq x y z
N MET A 1 -30.35 10.73 0.67
CA MET A 1 -29.45 9.81 1.42
C MET A 1 -28.81 8.90 0.38
N MET A 2 -27.54 9.11 0.05
CA MET A 2 -26.85 8.42 -1.04
C MET A 2 -26.30 7.10 -0.50
N ILE A 3 -26.78 5.97 -1.02
CA ILE A 3 -26.29 4.65 -0.64
C ILE A 3 -25.06 4.36 -1.50
N LEU A 4 -23.88 4.25 -0.87
CA LEU A 4 -22.67 3.75 -1.51
C LEU A 4 -22.81 2.24 -1.66
N VAL A 5 -23.16 1.78 -2.86
CA VAL A 5 -23.11 0.35 -3.21
C VAL A 5 -21.72 0.06 -3.77
N CYS A 6 -21.08 -1.03 -3.34
CA CYS A 6 -19.86 -1.53 -3.95
C CYS A 6 -20.19 -1.98 -5.38
N ILE A 7 -19.70 -1.24 -6.39
CA ILE A 7 -20.07 -1.44 -7.80
C ILE A 7 -19.13 -2.46 -8.47
N SER A 8 -17.91 -2.61 -7.97
CA SER A 8 -16.93 -3.59 -8.44
C SER A 8 -15.93 -3.93 -7.35
N THR A 9 -15.42 -5.17 -7.37
CA THR A 9 -14.35 -5.63 -6.48
C THR A 9 -13.15 -5.99 -7.34
N LEU A 10 -12.00 -5.40 -7.03
CA LEU A 10 -10.71 -5.76 -7.60
C LEU A 10 -9.84 -6.32 -6.48
N THR A 11 -9.25 -7.49 -6.70
CA THR A 11 -8.37 -8.16 -5.73
C THR A 11 -6.92 -8.04 -6.21
N PHE A 12 -6.06 -7.45 -5.37
CA PHE A 12 -4.63 -7.37 -5.61
C PHE A 12 -3.95 -8.58 -4.96
N VAL A 13 -3.26 -9.41 -5.74
CA VAL A 13 -2.81 -10.75 -5.30
C VAL A 13 -1.31 -10.93 -5.50
N ASP A 14 -0.49 -10.14 -4.80
CA ASP A 14 0.97 -10.32 -4.83
C ASP A 14 1.67 -10.04 -3.49
N CYS A 15 0.96 -9.56 -2.46
CA CYS A 15 1.54 -9.49 -1.11
C CYS A 15 1.75 -10.92 -0.59
N ALA A 16 2.99 -11.26 -0.26
CA ALA A 16 3.37 -12.63 0.12
C ALA A 16 2.90 -13.02 1.53
N ASP A 17 2.44 -12.03 2.30
CA ASP A 17 1.87 -12.19 3.63
C ASP A 17 0.73 -11.17 3.84
N THR A 18 0.28 -11.05 5.08
CA THR A 18 -0.91 -10.32 5.47
C THR A 18 -0.74 -8.81 5.26
N VAL A 19 -1.73 -8.20 4.61
CA VAL A 19 -1.81 -6.75 4.47
C VAL A 19 -2.22 -6.10 5.80
N ARG A 20 -1.52 -5.07 6.23
CA ARG A 20 -1.72 -4.36 7.51
C ARG A 20 -2.22 -2.93 7.34
N GLY A 21 -1.80 -2.27 6.27
CA GLY A 21 -2.12 -0.88 5.99
C GLY A 21 -2.43 -0.66 4.52
N LEU A 22 -3.30 0.30 4.25
CA LEU A 22 -3.62 0.77 2.91
C LEU A 22 -3.44 2.29 2.84
N GLY A 23 -2.97 2.77 1.69
CA GLY A 23 -2.87 4.19 1.38
C GLY A 23 -3.34 4.45 -0.05
N VAL A 24 -3.67 5.71 -0.37
CA VAL A 24 -4.05 6.11 -1.74
C VAL A 24 -3.05 7.12 -2.24
N MET A 25 -2.42 6.81 -3.38
CA MET A 25 -1.62 7.79 -4.11
C MET A 25 -2.48 8.45 -5.18
N HIS A 26 -2.80 9.72 -4.96
CA HIS A 26 -3.69 10.48 -5.83
C HIS A 26 -3.26 10.43 -7.30
N GLY A 27 -4.19 10.00 -8.15
CA GLY A 27 -3.99 9.93 -9.60
C GLY A 27 -3.15 8.74 -10.08
N LEU A 28 -2.59 7.94 -9.18
CA LEU A 28 -1.75 6.79 -9.55
C LEU A 28 -2.39 5.46 -9.11
N GLY A 29 -2.73 5.32 -7.83
CA GLY A 29 -3.35 4.09 -7.37
C GLY A 29 -3.30 3.86 -5.85
N ILE A 30 -3.17 2.59 -5.45
CA ILE A 30 -3.33 2.13 -4.07
C ILE A 30 -2.00 1.57 -3.56
N LEU A 31 -1.65 1.94 -2.33
CA LEU A 31 -0.53 1.39 -1.59
C LEU A 31 -1.01 0.33 -0.60
N SER A 32 -0.22 -0.74 -0.43
CA SER A 32 -0.43 -1.75 0.59
C SER A 32 0.85 -2.00 1.38
N ALA A 33 0.76 -2.00 2.70
CA ALA A 33 1.84 -2.37 3.62
C ALA A 33 1.68 -3.83 4.06
N SER A 34 2.76 -4.62 3.98
CA SER A 34 2.76 -6.06 4.20
C SER A 34 3.57 -6.48 5.42
N HIS A 35 3.21 -7.65 5.97
CA HIS A 35 3.95 -8.31 7.03
C HIS A 35 5.33 -8.80 6.57
N ASP A 36 5.50 -9.09 5.28
CA ASP A 36 6.79 -9.48 4.69
C ASP A 36 7.84 -8.35 4.62
N GLY A 37 7.51 -7.14 5.10
CA GLY A 37 8.40 -5.98 5.07
C GLY A 37 8.34 -5.18 3.76
N SER A 38 7.51 -5.60 2.80
CA SER A 38 7.30 -4.88 1.55
C SER A 38 6.13 -3.90 1.60
N ILE A 39 6.20 -2.93 0.70
CA ILE A 39 5.09 -2.05 0.36
C ILE A 39 4.89 -2.17 -1.14
N MET A 40 3.65 -2.38 -1.58
CA MET A 40 3.32 -2.45 -3.01
C MET A 40 2.44 -1.28 -3.41
N LEU A 41 2.71 -0.75 -4.61
CA LEU A 41 1.86 0.22 -5.29
C LEU A 41 1.18 -0.45 -6.47
N TRP A 42 -0.13 -0.30 -6.54
CA TRP A 42 -0.99 -0.90 -7.55
C TRP A 42 -1.68 0.17 -8.37
N ALA A 43 -1.71 0.00 -9.69
CA ALA A 43 -2.60 0.76 -10.54
C ALA A 43 -4.06 0.39 -10.26
N GLN A 44 -4.98 1.28 -10.62
CA GLN A 44 -6.42 0.98 -10.56
C GLN A 44 -6.83 -0.16 -11.50
N SER A 45 -5.98 -0.51 -12.48
CA SER A 45 -6.16 -1.67 -13.36
C SER A 45 -5.87 -3.01 -12.67
N GLY A 46 -5.21 -3.01 -11.51
CA GLY A 46 -4.73 -4.22 -10.84
C GLY A 46 -3.25 -4.51 -11.08
N GLU A 47 -2.57 -3.76 -11.95
CA GLU A 47 -1.15 -3.96 -12.24
C GLU A 47 -0.28 -3.47 -11.08
N VAL A 48 0.74 -4.25 -10.70
CA VAL A 48 1.78 -3.80 -9.77
C VAL A 48 2.65 -2.76 -10.47
N LEU A 49 2.63 -1.54 -9.96
CA LEU A 49 3.46 -0.45 -10.46
C LEU A 49 4.83 -0.42 -9.77
N MET A 50 4.88 -0.78 -8.48
CA MET A 50 6.11 -0.76 -7.71
C MET A 50 6.06 -1.73 -6.54
N VAL A 51 7.21 -2.33 -6.23
CA VAL A 51 7.46 -3.06 -4.98
C VAL A 51 8.61 -2.37 -4.27
N MET A 52 8.33 -1.80 -3.11
CA MET A 52 9.32 -1.14 -2.26
C MET A 52 9.74 -2.11 -1.16
N VAL A 53 11.03 -2.40 -1.11
CA VAL A 53 11.64 -3.31 -0.15
C VAL A 53 12.71 -2.58 0.64
N GLY A 54 12.92 -2.98 1.88
CA GLY A 54 14.00 -2.46 2.69
C GLY A 54 13.69 -2.39 4.18
N HIS A 55 12.41 -2.44 4.58
CA HIS A 55 12.10 -2.76 5.97
C HIS A 55 12.50 -4.20 6.27
N THR A 56 13.04 -4.43 7.47
CA THR A 56 13.51 -5.76 7.88
C THR A 56 12.49 -6.49 8.76
N SER A 57 11.29 -5.94 8.90
CA SER A 57 10.18 -6.49 9.68
C SER A 57 8.85 -5.92 9.19
N ILE A 58 7.75 -6.27 9.87
CA ILE A 58 6.36 -5.93 9.52
C ILE A 58 6.23 -4.44 9.19
N VAL A 59 5.61 -4.09 8.06
CA VAL A 59 5.19 -2.71 7.81
C VAL A 59 3.76 -2.53 8.30
N TYR A 60 3.57 -1.66 9.29
CA TYR A 60 2.25 -1.44 9.91
C TYR A 60 1.44 -0.36 9.19
N SER A 61 2.12 0.63 8.63
CA SER A 61 1.47 1.78 8.01
C SER A 61 2.25 2.26 6.78
N VAL A 62 1.49 2.79 5.83
CA VAL A 62 1.99 3.48 4.63
C VAL A 62 1.08 4.67 4.36
N ASP A 63 1.65 5.80 3.96
CA ASP A 63 0.92 6.98 3.50
C ASP A 63 1.60 7.61 2.29
N ALA A 64 0.85 8.38 1.51
CA ALA A 64 1.35 9.06 0.31
C ALA A 64 0.96 10.53 0.30
N HIS A 65 1.95 11.39 0.04
CA HIS A 65 1.73 12.80 -0.21
C HIS A 65 1.45 13.06 -1.70
N VAL A 66 0.72 14.14 -2.00
CA VAL A 66 0.39 14.55 -3.38
C VAL A 66 1.63 14.85 -4.24
N SER A 67 2.79 15.08 -3.64
CA SER A 67 4.06 15.24 -4.36
C SER A 67 4.65 13.92 -4.87
N GLY A 68 4.05 12.77 -4.54
CA GLY A 68 4.59 11.44 -4.84
C GLY A 68 5.53 10.90 -3.75
N LEU A 69 5.67 11.60 -2.62
CA LEU A 69 6.41 11.08 -1.47
C LEU A 69 5.60 9.95 -0.82
N ILE A 70 6.24 8.82 -0.55
CA ILE A 70 5.65 7.71 0.20
C ILE A 70 6.35 7.68 1.55
N VAL A 71 5.61 7.42 2.62
CA VAL A 71 6.19 7.22 3.95
C VAL A 71 5.66 5.92 4.55
N SER A 72 6.49 5.23 5.32
CA SER A 72 6.12 3.97 5.96
C SER A 72 6.66 3.85 7.37
N GLY A 73 5.96 3.08 8.20
CA GLY A 73 6.38 2.75 9.57
C GLY A 73 6.39 1.24 9.79
N SER A 74 7.45 0.73 10.43
CA SER A 74 7.68 -0.71 10.60
C SER A 74 8.04 -1.10 12.03
N GLU A 75 7.82 -2.37 12.34
CA GLU A 75 8.33 -3.04 13.54
C GLU A 75 9.86 -3.06 13.62
N ASP A 76 10.56 -2.80 12.50
CA ASP A 76 12.02 -2.68 12.47
C ASP A 76 12.57 -1.43 13.19
N ARG A 77 11.68 -0.63 13.81
CA ARG A 77 11.93 0.58 14.59
C ARG A 77 12.28 1.80 13.75
N PHE A 78 12.10 1.72 12.43
CA PHE A 78 12.34 2.84 11.53
C PHE A 78 11.08 3.23 10.77
N ALA A 79 11.01 4.52 10.47
CA ALA A 79 10.17 5.02 9.38
C ALA A 79 11.05 5.21 8.14
N LYS A 80 10.48 5.00 6.96
CA LYS A 80 11.18 5.17 5.67
C LYS A 80 10.38 6.05 4.73
N ILE A 81 11.10 6.60 3.76
CA ILE A 81 10.63 7.49 2.69
C ILE A 81 11.19 6.97 1.38
#